data_AF-A0A7Y3X834-F1
#
_entry.id   AF-A0A7Y3X834-F1
#
_cell.length_a   1.000
_cell.length_b   1.000
_cell.length_c   1.000
_cell.angle_alpha   90.00
_cell.angle_beta   90.00
_cell.angle_gamma   90.00
#
_symmetry.space_group_name_H-M   'P 1'
#
loop_
_entity.id
_entity.type
_entity.pdbx_description
1 polymer ?
#
loop_
_entity_poly.entity_id
_entity_poly.type
_entity_poly.pdbx_seq_one_letter_code
_entity_poly.pdbx_strand_id
1 'polypeptide(L)'
;MKSEEIHRSLLYLAPYDDESISHYLGRWYRQEVVSADSYSLGKRLRLGKTLWRWENFYFNPPPSPQELQKIDELMGLGLERLLLMFSSVNEPIKPKPIRICAACYAETPYHRMSWQYQSTEGCDRHQLRLLSKCPDHKCGEPFPIPSQLIVLECKKCGMPYKTMAKKQKGY
;
A
#
# COMPACT_ATOMS: atom_id res chain seq x y z
N MET A 1 -20.97 23.65 1.52
CA MET A 1 -19.88 24.23 2.33
C MET A 1 -19.71 23.54 3.68
N LYS A 2 -20.45 23.85 4.77
CA LYS A 2 -20.18 23.24 6.11
C LYS A 2 -20.34 21.71 6.15
N SER A 3 -21.29 21.15 5.41
CA SER A 3 -21.52 19.69 5.33
C SER A 3 -20.46 18.96 4.50
N GLU A 4 -19.99 19.55 3.40
CA GLU A 4 -18.95 18.98 2.54
C GLU A 4 -17.59 19.00 3.23
N GLU A 5 -17.30 20.05 4.00
CA GLU A 5 -16.08 20.17 4.79
C GLU A 5 -16.03 19.16 5.94
N ILE A 6 -17.16 18.95 6.64
CA ILE A 6 -17.30 17.89 7.63
C ILE A 6 -17.17 16.50 6.99
N HIS A 7 -17.79 16.27 5.84
CA HIS A 7 -17.69 14.97 5.14
C HIS A 7 -16.27 14.67 4.68
N ARG A 8 -15.55 15.67 4.11
CA ARG A 8 -14.12 15.53 3.76
C ARG A 8 -13.26 15.26 4.99
N SER A 9 -13.52 15.92 6.11
CA SER A 9 -12.80 15.66 7.36
C SER A 9 -13.03 14.24 7.88
N LEU A 10 -14.20 13.65 7.66
CA LEU A 10 -14.48 12.26 8.05
C LEU A 10 -13.76 11.26 7.14
N LEU A 11 -13.64 11.56 5.85
CA LEU A 11 -12.97 10.69 4.88
C LEU A 11 -11.45 10.83 4.89
N TYR A 12 -10.91 11.92 5.45
CA TYR A 12 -9.48 12.16 5.52
C TYR A 12 -8.78 11.09 6.38
N LEU A 13 -7.72 10.50 5.82
CA LEU A 13 -6.84 9.58 6.53
C LEU A 13 -5.40 10.07 6.38
N ALA A 14 -4.71 10.27 7.50
CA ALA A 14 -3.30 10.67 7.45
C ALA A 14 -2.44 9.55 6.80
N PRO A 15 -1.72 9.85 5.69
CA PRO A 15 -0.81 8.90 5.06
C PRO A 15 0.54 8.86 5.77
N TYR A 16 1.20 7.68 5.82
CA TYR A 16 2.60 7.63 6.29
C TYR A 16 3.55 8.13 5.21
N ASP A 17 4.68 8.74 5.61
CA ASP A 17 5.59 9.49 4.74
C ASP A 17 5.91 8.81 3.39
N ASP A 18 6.31 7.54 3.41
CA ASP A 18 6.69 6.76 2.23
C ASP A 18 5.72 5.60 1.92
N GLU A 19 4.47 5.71 2.37
CA GLU A 19 3.41 4.71 2.14
C GLU A 19 3.12 4.51 0.66
N SER A 20 2.96 3.24 0.25
CA SER A 20 2.51 2.94 -1.11
C SER A 20 1.01 3.18 -1.28
N ILE A 21 0.61 3.61 -2.48
CA ILE A 21 -0.81 3.87 -2.80
C ILE A 21 -1.69 2.64 -2.57
N SER A 22 -1.18 1.44 -2.87
CA SER A 22 -1.90 0.19 -2.61
C SER A 22 -2.25 0.02 -1.13
N HIS A 23 -1.30 0.27 -0.24
CA HIS A 23 -1.53 0.12 1.20
C HIS A 23 -2.45 1.20 1.75
N TYR A 24 -2.22 2.46 1.34
CA TYR A 24 -3.05 3.59 1.73
C TYR A 24 -4.52 3.36 1.34
N LEU A 25 -4.78 2.96 0.09
CA LEU A 25 -6.14 2.65 -0.38
C LEU A 25 -6.81 1.58 0.48
N GLY A 26 -6.07 0.52 0.81
CA GLY A 26 -6.58 -0.51 1.72
C GLY A 26 -7.03 0.07 3.05
N ARG A 27 -6.17 0.85 3.73
CA ARG A 27 -6.52 1.49 5.01
C ARG A 27 -7.71 2.42 4.86
N TRP A 28 -7.73 3.20 3.80
CA TRP A 28 -8.78 4.17 3.53
C TRP A 28 -10.15 3.50 3.31
N TYR A 29 -10.23 2.44 2.50
CA TYR A 29 -11.46 1.67 2.28
C TYR A 29 -12.06 1.08 3.56
N ARG A 30 -11.21 0.73 4.53
CA ARG A 30 -11.62 0.13 5.80
C ARG A 30 -12.15 1.13 6.82
N GLN A 31 -12.04 2.43 6.57
CA GLN A 31 -12.69 3.41 7.43
C GLN A 31 -14.20 3.17 7.38
N GLU A 32 -14.85 3.09 8.53
CA GLU A 32 -16.29 2.80 8.64
C GLU A 32 -17.13 3.75 7.80
N VAL A 33 -16.70 5.01 7.70
CA VAL A 33 -17.35 6.07 6.92
C VAL A 33 -17.20 5.93 5.40
N VAL A 34 -16.19 5.20 4.91
CA VAL A 34 -15.97 4.98 3.48
C VAL A 34 -16.86 3.85 2.97
N SER A 35 -16.88 2.72 3.69
CA SER A 35 -17.68 1.51 3.41
C SER A 35 -17.80 1.19 1.91
N ALA A 36 -16.65 1.10 1.23
CA ALA A 36 -16.57 0.88 -0.21
C ALA A 36 -15.37 -0.01 -0.58
N ASP A 37 -15.43 -0.61 -1.77
CA ASP A 37 -14.32 -1.32 -2.40
C ASP A 37 -13.87 -0.61 -3.69
N SER A 38 -12.74 -1.04 -4.25
CA SER A 38 -12.18 -0.41 -5.46
C SER A 38 -13.10 -0.50 -6.67
N TYR A 39 -13.96 -1.52 -6.74
CA TYR A 39 -14.91 -1.71 -7.84
C TYR A 39 -16.09 -0.74 -7.75
N SER A 40 -16.79 -0.72 -6.61
CA SER A 40 -17.92 0.16 -6.33
C SER A 40 -17.53 1.63 -6.40
N LEU A 41 -16.38 2.01 -5.83
CA LEU A 41 -15.86 3.36 -5.94
C LEU A 41 -15.44 3.71 -7.37
N GLY A 42 -14.75 2.79 -8.05
CA GLY A 42 -14.32 2.98 -9.43
C GLY A 42 -15.50 3.22 -10.37
N LYS A 43 -16.61 2.51 -10.16
CA LYS A 43 -17.87 2.74 -10.88
C LYS A 43 -18.47 4.11 -10.56
N ARG A 44 -18.56 4.48 -9.28
CA ARG A 44 -19.13 5.76 -8.82
C ARG A 44 -18.39 6.97 -9.39
N LEU A 45 -17.05 6.91 -9.44
CA LEU A 45 -16.21 8.01 -9.93
C LEU A 45 -15.94 7.96 -11.45
N ARG A 46 -16.51 6.99 -12.16
CA ARG A 46 -16.21 6.74 -13.59
C ARG A 46 -14.71 6.58 -13.84
N LEU A 47 -14.04 5.83 -12.95
CA LEU A 47 -12.63 5.44 -13.02
C LEU A 47 -12.44 3.99 -13.52
N GLY A 48 -13.53 3.23 -13.69
CA GLY A 48 -13.48 1.86 -14.16
C GLY A 48 -12.58 0.99 -13.28
N LYS A 49 -11.55 0.38 -13.86
CA LYS A 49 -10.59 -0.50 -13.16
C LYS A 49 -9.36 0.22 -12.59
N THR A 50 -9.28 1.55 -12.69
CA THR A 50 -8.09 2.32 -12.29
C THR A 50 -7.70 2.07 -10.83
N LEU A 51 -8.65 2.07 -9.90
CA LEU A 51 -8.36 1.83 -8.48
C LEU A 51 -7.84 0.41 -8.22
N TRP A 52 -8.47 -0.59 -8.83
CA TRP A 52 -7.98 -1.97 -8.77
C TRP A 52 -6.55 -2.09 -9.32
N ARG A 53 -6.22 -1.36 -10.39
CA ARG A 53 -4.86 -1.32 -10.94
C ARG A 53 -3.87 -0.73 -9.94
N TRP A 54 -4.24 0.36 -9.26
CA TRP A 54 -3.37 0.98 -8.27
C TRP A 54 -3.14 0.07 -7.04
N GLU A 55 -4.16 -0.62 -6.56
CA GLU A 55 -4.04 -1.64 -5.51
C GLU A 55 -3.06 -2.77 -5.87
N ASN A 56 -2.95 -3.09 -7.17
CA ASN A 56 -2.11 -4.16 -7.68
C ASN A 56 -0.78 -3.67 -8.26
N PHE A 57 -0.42 -2.40 -8.07
CA PHE A 57 0.78 -1.78 -8.64
C PHE A 57 0.87 -1.84 -10.18
N TYR A 58 -0.27 -1.85 -10.87
CA TYR A 58 -0.34 -1.82 -12.33
C TYR A 58 -0.48 -0.39 -12.86
N PHE A 59 0.62 0.35 -12.85
CA PHE A 59 0.68 1.76 -13.22
C PHE A 59 0.91 2.03 -14.73
N ASN A 60 0.58 1.09 -15.62
CA ASN A 60 0.59 1.33 -17.06
C ASN A 60 -0.84 1.27 -17.64
N PRO A 61 -1.43 2.39 -18.13
CA PRO A 61 -0.87 3.75 -18.16
C PRO A 61 -0.70 4.36 -16.75
N PRO A 62 0.22 5.35 -16.59
CA PRO A 62 0.40 6.07 -15.32
C PRO A 62 -0.89 6.80 -14.91
N PRO A 63 -1.07 7.13 -13.62
CA PRO A 63 -2.24 7.87 -13.17
C PRO A 63 -2.32 9.24 -13.87
N SER A 64 -3.46 9.54 -14.48
CA SER A 64 -3.71 10.84 -15.09
C SER A 64 -4.07 11.91 -14.04
N PRO A 65 -3.83 13.20 -14.31
CA PRO A 65 -4.23 14.28 -13.41
C PRO A 65 -5.73 14.25 -13.06
N GLN A 66 -6.60 13.90 -14.02
CA GLN A 66 -8.03 13.83 -13.80
C GLN A 66 -8.43 12.66 -12.90
N GLU A 67 -7.75 11.51 -13.00
CA GLU A 67 -7.98 10.38 -12.09
C GLU A 67 -7.54 10.72 -10.66
N LEU A 68 -6.38 11.38 -10.50
CA LEU A 68 -5.88 11.82 -9.21
C LEU A 68 -6.80 12.86 -8.56
N GLN A 69 -7.26 13.84 -9.33
CA GLN A 69 -8.18 14.88 -8.83
C GLN A 69 -9.49 14.30 -8.27
N LYS A 70 -10.12 13.37 -9.00
CA LYS A 70 -11.36 12.71 -8.54
C LYS A 70 -11.19 11.98 -7.20
N ILE A 71 -10.00 11.44 -6.96
CA ILE A 71 -9.70 10.72 -5.72
C ILE A 71 -9.31 11.69 -4.61
N ASP A 72 -8.56 12.74 -4.93
CA ASP A 72 -8.17 13.77 -3.99
C ASP A 72 -9.38 14.56 -3.44
N GLU A 73 -10.40 14.81 -4.27
CA GLU A 73 -11.64 15.46 -3.84
C GLU A 73 -12.37 14.72 -2.70
N LEU A 74 -12.13 13.41 -2.57
CA LEU A 74 -12.64 12.58 -1.48
C LEU A 74 -11.67 12.47 -0.31
N MET A 75 -10.37 12.30 -0.59
CA MET A 75 -9.35 12.01 0.42
C MET A 75 -8.77 13.27 1.08
N GLY A 76 -8.80 14.41 0.39
CA GLY A 76 -8.28 15.69 0.87
C GLY A 76 -6.78 15.66 1.15
N LEU A 77 -5.98 14.97 0.34
CA LEU A 77 -4.54 14.80 0.56
C LEU A 77 -3.69 15.86 -0.14
N GLY A 78 -4.20 16.41 -1.24
CA GLY A 78 -3.44 17.14 -2.24
C GLY A 78 -2.81 16.21 -3.29
N LEU A 79 -2.81 16.67 -4.54
CA LEU A 79 -2.26 15.92 -5.67
C LEU A 79 -0.77 15.57 -5.51
N GLU A 80 0.03 16.51 -5.00
CA GLU A 80 1.45 16.28 -4.75
C GLU A 80 1.67 15.12 -3.77
N ARG A 81 0.88 15.09 -2.70
CA ARG A 81 0.97 14.03 -1.69
C ARG A 81 0.57 12.67 -2.25
N LEU A 82 -0.52 12.62 -3.04
CA LEU A 82 -0.96 11.40 -3.70
C LEU A 82 0.12 10.86 -4.65
N LEU A 83 0.75 11.72 -5.44
CA LEU A 83 1.79 11.34 -6.39
C LEU A 83 3.00 10.67 -5.72
N LEU A 84 3.37 11.11 -4.51
CA LEU A 84 4.47 10.50 -3.74
C LEU A 84 4.20 9.04 -3.33
N MET A 85 2.96 8.57 -3.37
CA MET A 85 2.60 7.19 -3.04
C MET A 85 2.69 6.23 -4.25
N PHE A 86 2.90 6.77 -5.46
CA PHE A 86 3.15 6.00 -6.68
C PHE A 86 4.66 5.80 -6.90
N SER A 87 5.01 4.93 -7.84
CA SER A 87 6.41 4.77 -8.25
C SER A 87 6.94 6.05 -8.88
N SER A 88 8.21 6.38 -8.60
CA SER A 88 8.90 7.44 -9.33
C SER A 88 9.02 7.08 -10.82
N VAL A 89 8.98 8.08 -11.70
CA VAL A 89 8.98 7.89 -13.16
C VAL A 89 10.25 7.17 -13.65
N ASN A 90 11.37 7.36 -12.94
CA ASN A 90 12.67 6.85 -13.34
C ASN A 90 13.04 5.52 -12.67
N GLU A 91 12.13 4.93 -11.88
CA GLU A 91 12.43 3.74 -11.11
C GLU A 91 11.43 2.61 -11.40
N PRO A 92 11.83 1.64 -12.25
CA PRO A 92 11.00 0.48 -12.53
C PRO A 92 10.64 -0.28 -11.26
N ILE A 93 9.39 -0.71 -11.16
CA ILE A 93 8.92 -1.54 -10.06
C ILE A 93 8.88 -3.03 -10.41
N LYS A 94 8.88 -3.87 -9.38
CA LYS A 94 8.44 -5.27 -9.41
C LYS A 94 7.06 -5.33 -8.77
N PRO A 95 5.95 -5.32 -9.54
CA PRO A 95 4.60 -5.38 -8.97
C PRO A 95 4.37 -6.63 -8.13
N LYS A 96 5.02 -7.73 -8.51
CA LYS A 96 5.07 -8.99 -7.76
C LYS A 96 6.50 -9.57 -7.76
N PRO A 97 6.86 -10.36 -6.74
CA PRO A 97 6.11 -10.58 -5.50
C PRO A 97 6.05 -9.30 -4.63
N ILE A 98 5.15 -9.27 -3.66
CA ILE A 98 5.11 -8.18 -2.68
C ILE A 98 6.28 -8.34 -1.72
N ARG A 99 7.07 -7.30 -1.54
CA ARG A 99 8.27 -7.30 -0.69
C ARG A 99 8.04 -6.46 0.56
N ILE A 100 8.40 -6.99 1.71
CA ILE A 100 8.27 -6.29 2.99
C ILE A 100 9.52 -6.43 3.86
N CYS A 101 9.75 -5.46 4.73
CA CYS A 101 10.56 -5.66 5.92
C CYS A 101 9.64 -6.00 7.09
N ALA A 102 9.77 -7.20 7.66
CA ALA A 102 8.94 -7.60 8.79
C ALA A 102 9.30 -6.84 10.08
N ALA A 103 10.55 -6.37 10.22
CA ALA A 103 10.94 -5.48 11.31
C ALA A 103 10.20 -4.12 11.22
N CYS A 104 10.23 -3.45 10.06
CA CYS A 104 9.44 -2.23 9.85
C CYS A 104 7.95 -2.47 10.13
N TYR A 105 7.40 -3.56 9.61
CA TYR A 105 5.98 -3.89 9.82
C TYR A 105 5.62 -4.15 11.29
N ALA A 106 6.56 -4.63 12.10
CA ALA A 106 6.38 -4.82 13.54
C ALA A 106 6.46 -3.50 14.33
N GLU A 107 7.16 -2.49 13.80
CA GLU A 107 7.27 -1.15 14.39
C GLU A 107 6.11 -0.24 13.97
N THR A 108 5.85 -0.14 12.67
CA THR A 108 4.79 0.67 12.09
C THR A 108 4.22 -0.05 10.87
N PRO A 109 2.97 -0.54 10.94
CA PRO A 109 2.45 -1.52 9.98
C PRO A 109 1.98 -0.87 8.68
N TYR A 110 2.93 -0.45 7.85
CA TYR A 110 2.63 0.04 6.51
C TYR A 110 3.65 -0.41 5.48
N HIS A 111 3.17 -0.57 4.25
CA HIS A 111 4.00 -0.92 3.11
C HIS A 111 4.57 0.35 2.48
N ARG A 112 5.86 0.30 2.15
CA ARG A 112 6.57 1.41 1.51
C ARG A 112 6.63 1.23 0.01
N MET A 113 6.45 2.31 -0.76
CA MET A 113 6.55 2.22 -2.22
C MET A 113 7.95 1.76 -2.67
N SER A 114 9.00 2.22 -1.96
CA SER A 114 10.38 1.89 -2.29
C SER A 114 10.72 0.41 -2.25
N TRP A 115 10.06 -0.38 -1.39
CA TRP A 115 10.27 -1.82 -1.36
C TRP A 115 9.92 -2.53 -2.67
N GLN A 116 9.13 -1.89 -3.53
CA GLN A 116 8.77 -2.43 -4.84
C GLN A 116 9.65 -1.95 -5.98
N TYR A 117 10.65 -1.10 -5.76
CA TYR A 117 11.63 -0.73 -6.78
C TYR A 117 12.55 -1.89 -7.16
N GLN A 118 12.94 -1.98 -8.43
CA GLN A 118 13.80 -3.06 -8.92
C GLN A 118 15.20 -3.01 -8.30
N SER A 119 15.69 -1.79 -8.04
CA SER A 119 16.95 -1.43 -7.37
C SER A 119 16.98 -1.82 -5.88
N THR A 120 15.83 -1.86 -5.21
CA THR A 120 15.78 -2.10 -3.77
C THR A 120 15.97 -3.57 -3.43
N GLU A 121 17.10 -3.86 -2.81
CA GLU A 121 17.48 -5.21 -2.39
C GLU A 121 17.20 -5.51 -0.91
N GLY A 122 17.13 -4.48 -0.08
CA GLY A 122 16.94 -4.59 1.37
C GLY A 122 16.22 -3.38 1.98
N CYS A 123 16.05 -3.42 3.29
CA CYS A 123 15.54 -2.32 4.07
C CYS A 123 16.69 -1.49 4.62
N ASP A 124 16.79 -0.21 4.24
CA ASP A 124 17.86 0.67 4.70
C ASP A 124 17.79 0.98 6.21
N ARG A 125 16.58 0.90 6.81
CA ARG A 125 16.41 1.15 8.25
C ARG A 125 16.92 0.02 9.12
N HIS A 126 16.72 -1.22 8.68
CA HIS A 126 17.04 -2.42 9.48
C HIS A 126 18.24 -3.19 8.96
N GLN A 127 18.76 -2.84 7.78
CA GLN A 127 19.83 -3.58 7.09
C GLN A 127 19.48 -5.06 6.91
N LEU A 128 18.21 -5.32 6.54
CA LEU A 128 17.64 -6.65 6.35
C LEU A 128 17.15 -6.84 4.91
N ARG A 129 17.40 -8.00 4.31
CA ARG A 129 16.81 -8.38 3.02
C ARG A 129 15.30 -8.39 3.12
N LEU A 130 14.62 -7.83 2.11
CA LEU A 130 13.16 -7.83 2.05
C LEU A 130 12.62 -9.25 1.84
N LEU A 131 11.56 -9.60 2.56
CA LEU A 131 10.86 -10.86 2.40
C LEU A 131 9.82 -10.74 1.30
N SER A 132 9.73 -11.73 0.42
CA SER A 132 8.67 -11.85 -0.59
C SER A 132 7.57 -12.86 -0.22
N LYS A 133 7.79 -13.61 0.86
CA LYS A 133 6.93 -14.67 1.37
C LYS A 133 7.24 -14.95 2.85
N CYS A 134 6.38 -15.71 3.51
CA CYS A 134 6.60 -16.19 4.86
C CYS A 134 7.95 -16.94 4.96
N PRO A 135 8.83 -16.59 5.92
CA PRO A 135 10.15 -17.21 6.06
C PRO A 135 10.10 -18.57 6.77
N ASP A 136 8.92 -19.05 7.16
CA ASP A 136 8.79 -20.41 7.66
C ASP A 136 8.92 -21.43 6.51
N HIS A 137 9.91 -22.31 6.63
CA HIS A 137 10.21 -23.40 5.69
C HIS A 137 9.03 -24.32 5.39
N LYS A 138 8.08 -24.49 6.33
CA LYS A 138 6.87 -25.31 6.12
C LYS A 138 5.71 -24.53 5.51
N CYS A 139 5.78 -23.20 5.46
CA CYS A 139 4.69 -22.34 5.01
C CYS A 139 4.94 -21.77 3.62
N GLY A 140 5.97 -20.93 3.48
CA GLY A 140 6.35 -20.27 2.22
C GLY A 140 5.27 -19.41 1.55
N GLU A 141 4.18 -19.05 2.24
CA GLU A 141 3.05 -18.31 1.67
C GLU A 141 3.50 -16.92 1.17
N PRO A 142 3.27 -16.57 -0.11
CA PRO A 142 3.53 -15.22 -0.62
C PRO A 142 2.71 -14.17 0.12
N PHE A 143 3.26 -12.98 0.30
CA PHE A 143 2.49 -11.90 0.89
C PHE A 143 1.37 -11.44 -0.06
N PRO A 144 0.15 -11.17 0.46
CA PRO A 144 -0.92 -10.59 -0.34
C PRO A 144 -0.56 -9.16 -0.78
N ILE A 145 -1.36 -8.60 -1.69
CA ILE A 145 -1.18 -7.20 -2.10
C ILE A 145 -1.27 -6.25 -0.89
N PRO A 146 -0.57 -5.10 -0.90
CA PRO A 146 -0.52 -4.23 0.29
C PRO A 146 -1.87 -3.70 0.77
N SER A 147 -2.85 -3.52 -0.12
CA SER A 147 -4.22 -3.17 0.29
C SER A 147 -4.86 -4.21 1.22
N GLN A 148 -4.39 -5.45 1.19
CA GLN A 148 -4.85 -6.59 1.99
C GLN A 148 -3.92 -6.95 3.16
N LEU A 149 -2.78 -6.26 3.33
CA LEU A 149 -1.81 -6.50 4.40
C LEU A 149 -2.28 -5.84 5.71
N ILE A 150 -3.32 -6.43 6.32
CA ILE A 150 -4.01 -5.91 7.51
C ILE A 150 -3.46 -6.55 8.78
N VAL A 151 -3.25 -7.87 8.73
CA VAL A 151 -2.87 -8.66 9.90
C VAL A 151 -1.35 -8.69 10.01
N LEU A 152 -0.82 -8.48 11.21
CA LEU A 152 0.62 -8.52 11.49
C LEU A 152 1.16 -9.94 11.61
N GLU A 153 0.62 -10.85 10.80
CA GLU A 153 0.97 -12.26 10.79
C GLU A 153 0.73 -12.91 9.43
N CYS A 154 1.28 -14.10 9.23
CA CYS A 154 1.02 -14.89 8.05
C CYS A 154 -0.43 -15.39 8.04
N LYS A 155 -1.21 -15.04 7.00
CA LYS A 155 -2.58 -15.56 6.81
C LYS A 155 -2.71 -17.09 6.76
N LYS A 156 -1.61 -17.83 6.52
CA LYS A 156 -1.61 -19.29 6.37
C LYS A 156 -1.16 -20.01 7.63
N CYS A 157 -0.04 -19.61 8.24
CA CYS A 157 0.52 -20.30 9.42
C CYS A 157 0.45 -19.49 10.72
N GLY A 158 -0.11 -18.27 10.69
CA GLY A 158 -0.23 -17.40 11.87
C GLY A 158 1.09 -16.85 12.39
N MET A 159 2.22 -17.04 11.69
CA MET A 159 3.52 -16.52 12.17
C MET A 159 3.49 -14.99 12.23
N PRO A 160 3.70 -14.37 13.40
CA PRO A 160 3.72 -12.91 13.52
C PRO A 160 4.91 -12.26 12.81
N TYR A 161 4.75 -11.03 12.31
CA TYR A 161 5.84 -10.28 11.66
C TYR A 161 7.03 -10.01 12.59
N LYS A 162 6.78 -9.78 13.88
CA LYS A 162 7.85 -9.70 14.89
C LYS A 162 8.71 -10.97 14.94
N THR A 163 8.13 -12.14 14.68
CA THR A 163 8.85 -13.42 14.58
C THR A 163 9.53 -13.57 13.22
N MET A 164 8.88 -13.14 12.13
CA MET A 164 9.49 -13.13 10.80
C MET A 164 10.75 -12.25 10.73
N ALA A 165 10.75 -11.11 11.45
CA ALA A 165 11.89 -10.21 11.53
C ALA A 165 13.16 -10.91 12.03
N LYS A 166 13.04 -11.78 13.05
CA LYS A 166 14.15 -12.59 13.58
C LYS A 166 14.69 -13.62 12.59
N LYS A 167 13.95 -13.90 11.52
CA LYS A 167 14.33 -14.85 10.46
C LYS A 167 14.82 -14.16 9.18
N GLN A 168 14.79 -12.82 9.12
CA GLN A 168 15.34 -12.08 7.98
C GLN A 168 16.86 -12.14 7.99
N LYS A 169 17.45 -12.23 6.80
CA LYS A 169 18.91 -12.18 6.61
C LYS A 169 19.38 -10.74 6.52
N GLY A 170 20.63 -10.48 6.89
CA GLY A 170 21.29 -9.20 6.67
C GLY A 170 21.32 -8.83 5.18
N TYR A 171 21.13 -7.54 4.89
CA TYR A 171 21.20 -6.95 3.55
C TYR A 171 22.64 -6.68 3.17
#